data_AF-A0A840EWQ3-F1
#
_entry.id   AF-A0A840EWQ3-F1
#
_cell.length_a   1.000
_cell.length_b   1.000
_cell.length_c   1.000
_cell.angle_alpha   90.00
_cell.angle_beta   90.00
_cell.angle_gamma   90.00
#
_symmetry.space_group_name_H-M   'P 1'
#
loop_
_entity.id
_entity.type
_entity.pdbx_description
1 polymer ?
#
loop_
_entity_poly.entity_id
_entity_poly.type
_entity_poly.pdbx_seq_one_letter_code
_entity_poly.pdbx_strand_id
1 'polypeptide(L)' 'MFNTQSIRPRSEAEQPDDRVIREHIEALAEHGYVVGVRCRNCGAILTARRSVDLHVGPVCRGRVDTSA' A
#
# COMPACT_ATOMS: atom_id res chain seq x y z
N MET A 1 -13.32 -0.21 -33.31
CA MET A 1 -11.89 -0.59 -33.20
C MET A 1 -11.45 -0.28 -31.78
N PHE A 2 -11.42 -1.27 -30.88
CA PHE A 2 -10.97 -1.09 -29.50
C PHE A 2 -9.58 -1.72 -29.38
N ASN A 3 -8.59 -0.89 -29.06
CA ASN A 3 -7.19 -1.27 -29.00
C ASN A 3 -6.95 -1.99 -27.66
N THR A 4 -7.00 -3.32 -27.69
CA THR A 4 -6.62 -4.20 -26.57
C THR A 4 -5.11 -4.17 -26.39
N GLN A 5 -4.61 -3.11 -25.75
CA GLN A 5 -3.24 -3.11 -25.23
C GLN A 5 -3.12 -4.21 -24.18
N SER A 6 -2.52 -5.31 -24.63
CA SER A 6 -2.07 -6.45 -23.85
C SER A 6 -1.24 -5.93 -22.66
N ILE A 7 -1.84 -5.94 -21.47
CA ILE A 7 -1.14 -5.69 -20.20
C ILE A 7 -0.21 -6.89 -20.01
N ARG A 8 1.03 -6.78 -20.49
CA ARG A 8 2.05 -7.82 -20.27
C ARG A 8 2.27 -7.95 -18.76
N PRO A 9 2.31 -9.17 -18.19
CA PRO A 9 2.71 -9.34 -16.80
C PRO A 9 4.12 -8.77 -16.64
N ARG A 10 4.27 -7.83 -15.71
CA ARG A 10 5.57 -7.25 -15.31
C ARG A 10 6.49 -8.41 -14.93
N SER A 11 7.56 -8.64 -15.68
CA SER A 11 8.47 -9.76 -15.41
C SER A 11 9.19 -9.53 -14.08
N GLU A 12 9.46 -10.62 -13.35
CA GLU A 12 10.16 -10.62 -12.05
C GLU A 12 11.55 -9.94 -12.07
N ALA A 13 12.08 -9.57 -13.24
CA ALA A 13 13.38 -8.96 -13.44
C ALA A 13 13.42 -7.43 -13.23
N GLU A 14 12.28 -6.76 -13.10
CA GLU A 14 12.19 -5.31 -12.79
C GLU A 14 11.88 -5.07 -11.30
N GLN A 15 12.64 -5.72 -10.42
CA GLN A 15 12.71 -5.34 -9.01
C GLN A 15 13.49 -4.02 -8.96
N PRO A 16 12.88 -2.90 -8.56
CA PRO A 16 13.60 -1.64 -8.46
C PRO A 16 14.71 -1.79 -7.41
N ASP A 17 15.88 -1.20 -7.63
CA ASP A 17 16.97 -1.17 -6.65
C ASP A 17 16.44 -0.60 -5.33
N ASP A 18 16.44 -1.44 -4.27
CA ASP A 18 15.97 -1.10 -2.92
C ASP A 18 16.58 0.21 -2.40
N ARG A 19 17.81 0.55 -2.82
CA ARG A 19 18.46 1.81 -2.49
C ARG A 19 17.74 3.00 -3.13
N VAL A 20 17.43 2.92 -4.42
CA VAL A 20 16.73 3.99 -5.16
C VAL A 20 15.34 4.21 -4.59
N ILE A 21 14.64 3.14 -4.22
CA ILE A 21 13.32 3.23 -3.56
C ILE A 21 13.45 3.98 -2.24
N ARG A 22 14.45 3.66 -1.42
CA ARG A 22 14.66 4.30 -0.12
C ARG A 22 14.94 5.79 -0.26
N GLU A 23 15.84 6.18 -1.17
CA GLU A 23 16.15 7.59 -1.45
C GLU A 23 14.89 8.38 -1.85
N HIS A 24 14.01 7.79 -2.67
CA HIS A 24 12.76 8.44 -3.05
C HIS A 24 11.78 8.58 -1.88
N ILE A 25 11.67 7.58 -1.02
CA ILE A 25 10.81 7.64 0.18
C ILE A 25 11.31 8.71 1.15
N GLU A 26 12.63 8.81 1.33
CA GLU A 26 13.26 9.83 2.18
C GLU A 26 13.00 11.25 1.65
N ALA A 27 13.20 11.48 0.35
CA ALA A 27 12.89 12.76 -0.29
C ALA A 27 11.41 13.15 -0.13
N LEU A 28 10.49 12.20 -0.27
CA LEU A 28 9.06 12.44 -0.04
C LEU A 28 8.76 12.80 1.42
N ALA A 29 9.46 12.20 2.38
CA ALA A 29 9.30 12.53 3.79
C ALA A 29 9.73 13.97 4.11
N GLU A 30 10.79 14.48 3.47
CA GLU A 30 11.23 15.88 3.59
C GLU A 30 10.16 16.88 3.11
N HIS A 31 9.34 16.47 2.15
CA HIS A 31 8.20 17.26 1.66
C HIS A 31 6.90 17.04 2.47
N GLY A 32 6.96 16.31 3.58
CA GLY A 32 5.81 16.07 4.47
C GLY A 32 4.87 14.97 4.03
N TYR A 33 5.26 14.14 3.06
CA TYR A 33 4.49 12.94 2.69
C TYR A 33 4.76 11.79 3.64
N VAL A 34 3.76 10.91 3.81
CA VAL A 34 3.88 9.69 4.62
C VAL A 34 3.44 8.48 3.82
N VAL A 35 4.15 7.36 3.99
CA VAL A 35 3.78 6.08 3.39
C VAL A 35 2.54 5.55 4.09
N GLY A 36 1.49 5.29 3.32
CA GLY A 36 0.25 4.71 3.80
C GLY A 36 -0.07 3.39 3.08
N VAL A 37 -0.70 2.47 3.80
CA VAL A 37 -1.17 1.17 3.26
C VAL A 37 -2.69 1.16 3.21
N ARG A 38 -3.28 0.52 2.18
CA ARG A 38 -4.74 0.38 2.09
C ARG A 38 -5.25 -0.70 3.04
N CYS A 39 -6.32 -0.38 3.77
CA CYS A 39 -7.09 -1.36 4.53
C CYS A 39 -7.66 -2.42 3.58
N ARG A 40 -7.42 -3.70 3.86
CA ARG A 40 -7.91 -4.80 3.02
C ARG A 40 -9.43 -4.94 3.00
N ASN A 41 -10.12 -4.41 4.01
CA ASN A 41 -11.57 -4.56 4.14
C ASN A 41 -12.35 -3.37 3.55
N CYS A 42 -11.92 -2.13 3.82
CA CYS A 42 -12.65 -0.92 3.40
C CYS A 42 -11.87 0.01 2.46
N GLY A 43 -10.62 -0.31 2.14
CA GLY A 43 -9.78 0.51 1.25
C GLY A 43 -9.21 1.80 1.85
N ALA A 44 -9.59 2.17 3.08
CA ALA A 44 -9.09 3.38 3.74
C ALA A 44 -7.55 3.38 3.85
N ILE A 45 -6.92 4.55 3.74
CA ILE A 45 -5.47 4.71 3.91
C ILE A 45 -5.11 4.65 5.39
N LEU A 46 -4.18 3.77 5.72
CA LEU A 46 -3.68 3.52 7.07
C LEU A 46 -2.25 4.03 7.18
N THR A 47 -2.01 4.89 8.16
CA THR A 47 -0.68 5.42 8.48
C THR A 47 -0.22 5.02 9.88
N ALA A 48 -1.15 4.69 10.78
CA ALA A 48 -0.82 4.21 12.11
C ALA A 48 -0.15 2.83 12.05
N ARG A 49 1.01 2.68 12.69
CA ARG A 49 1.87 1.49 12.59
C ARG A 49 1.14 0.17 12.84
N ARG A 50 0.39 0.07 13.94
CA ARG A 50 -0.41 -1.12 14.26
C ARG A 50 -1.44 -1.49 13.18
N SER A 51 -2.00 -0.50 12.49
CA SER A 51 -2.97 -0.72 11.40
C SER A 51 -2.28 -1.08 10.09
N VAL A 52 -1.10 -0.54 9.83
CA VAL A 52 -0.25 -0.92 8.70
C VAL A 52 0.19 -2.38 8.85
N ASP A 53 0.72 -2.78 10.00
CA ASP A 53 1.19 -4.17 10.24
C ASP A 53 0.08 -5.19 10.00
N LEU A 54 -1.14 -4.91 10.47
CA LEU A 54 -2.30 -5.79 10.31
C LEU A 54 -2.99 -5.66 8.95
N HIS A 55 -2.65 -4.64 8.16
CA HIS A 55 -3.32 -4.28 6.91
C HIS A 55 -4.84 -4.06 7.08
N VAL A 56 -5.28 -3.65 8.27
CA VAL A 56 -6.70 -3.44 8.63
C VAL A 56 -6.83 -2.26 9.60
N GLY A 57 -7.79 -1.38 9.31
CA GLY A 57 -8.11 -0.21 10.12
C GLY A 57 -8.80 -0.55 11.46
N PRO A 58 -8.79 0.37 12.44
CA PRO A 58 -9.41 0.13 13.76
C PRO A 58 -10.90 -0.18 13.69
N VAL A 59 -11.66 0.54 12.85
CA VAL A 59 -13.10 0.30 12.66
C VAL A 59 -13.38 -1.08 12.08
N CYS A 60 -12.60 -1.49 11.07
CA CYS A 60 -12.75 -2.79 10.44
C CYS A 60 -12.36 -3.95 11.37
N ARG A 61 -11.37 -3.75 12.24
CA ARG A 61 -11.00 -4.72 13.28
C ARG A 61 -12.14 -4.95 14.27
N GLY A 62 -12.73 -3.89 14.81
CA GLY A 62 -13.86 -4.03 15.72
C GLY A 62 -15.06 -4.79 15.12
N ARG A 63 -15.28 -4.69 13.80
CA ARG A 63 -16.35 -5.45 13.12
C ARG A 63 -16.08 -6.96 13.02
N VAL A 64 -14.83 -7.38 12.78
CA VAL A 64 -14.50 -8.81 12.74
C VAL A 64 -14.57 -9.44 14.13
N ASP A 65 -14.19 -8.70 15.17
CA ASP A 65 -14.26 -9.18 16.56
C ASP A 65 -15.70 -9.33 17.09
N THR A 66 -16.68 -8.63 16.49
CA THR A 66 -18.09 -8.65 16.92
C THR A 66 -18.90 -9.77 16.24
N SER A 67 -18.35 -10.42 15.20
CA SER A 67 -19.06 -11.45 14.42
C SER A 67 -18.70 -12.88 14.86
N ALA A 68 -18.05 -13.05 16.02
CA ALA A 68 -17.69 -14.32 16.65
C ALA A 68 -18.46 -14.47 17.96
#